data_AF-A0AA89BPH9-F1
#
_entry.id   AF-A0AA89BPH9-F1
#
_cell.length_a   1.000
_cell.length_b   1.000
_cell.length_c   1.000
_cell.angle_alpha   90.00
_cell.angle_beta   90.00
_cell.angle_gamma   90.00
#
_symmetry.space_group_name_H-M   'P 1'
#
loop_
_entity.id
_entity.type
_entity.pdbx_description
1 polymer ?
#
loop_
_entity_poly.entity_id
_entity_poly.type
_entity_poly.pdbx_seq_one_letter_code
_entity_poly.pdbx_strand_id
1 'polypeptide(L)'
;MNLTFDRELEVRRQEVTTIEVPGDFKFLGNEIAVKSVRVTSDRKIFVYAANARTYSGDMFLAYPTNKIGQNYIVAAIESDVNVHENVPVVAVAAVNYDTLVTFHFKSSVTIAFTNGETFSGNVYRIELNQYEVVHIKHFELSGIMVTANKDIVVVSGNTFFRDASYYGRTTGDHVAEQLVPLKYMSKKYIVVPSSTNDTESGEIVRIYSTESETNVIREYDGSTTPYTLHNAGDSIDFFLNLSSASIFTADKDISVVQFGMSSTQFGDPYMLLTTPLAAFMSSYEFSTPSNYNYGSILHRLVLIANNIAIESTFLDTAQLTTEWTPVGEYFFINVPISEGAHMVHTSVEGGALWGFIYGRRKLLGYASSIGRFLCETGNCPVKYLIAFNFREEKMN
;
A
#
# COMPACT_ATOMS: atom_id res chain seq x y z
N MET A 1 3.66 31.50 1.25
CA MET A 1 2.38 30.79 1.37
C MET A 1 2.13 30.59 2.86
N ASN A 2 1.01 31.05 3.42
CA ASN A 2 0.69 30.80 4.83
C ASN A 2 0.12 29.38 4.94
N LEU A 3 0.85 28.47 5.59
CA LEU A 3 0.34 27.14 5.89
C LEU A 3 -0.79 27.27 6.92
N THR A 4 -1.94 26.67 6.62
CA THR A 4 -3.12 26.69 7.50
C THR A 4 -2.99 25.71 8.66
N PHE A 5 -2.02 24.80 8.59
CA PHE A 5 -1.74 23.78 9.60
C PHE A 5 -0.23 23.58 9.74
N ASP A 6 0.28 23.88 10.93
CA ASP A 6 1.68 23.68 11.35
C ASP A 6 1.70 23.22 12.82
N ARG A 7 2.49 22.19 13.11
CA ARG A 7 2.57 21.52 14.42
C ARG A 7 3.98 21.00 14.64
N GLU A 8 4.48 21.22 15.85
CA GLU A 8 5.73 20.68 16.35
C GLU A 8 5.44 19.83 17.59
N LEU A 9 6.07 18.66 17.68
CA LEU A 9 5.91 17.72 18.79
C LEU A 9 7.15 16.85 18.95
N GLU A 10 7.35 16.33 20.16
CA GLU A 10 8.35 15.32 20.46
C GLU A 10 7.74 13.93 20.25
N VAL A 11 8.45 13.07 19.53
CA VAL A 11 8.08 11.66 19.35
C VAL A 11 9.17 10.81 20.01
N ARG A 12 8.76 9.89 20.88
CA ARG A 12 9.70 8.99 21.59
C ARG A 12 9.87 7.68 20.85
N ARG A 13 11.03 7.05 21.04
CA ARG A 13 11.32 5.73 20.48
C ARG A 13 10.30 4.72 20.98
N GLN A 14 9.79 3.86 20.08
CA GLN A 14 8.80 2.82 20.37
C GLN A 14 7.46 3.35 20.90
N GLU A 15 7.19 4.65 20.75
CA GLU A 15 5.89 5.24 21.03
C GLU A 15 5.23 5.70 19.73
N VAL A 16 3.90 5.62 19.69
CA VAL A 16 3.08 6.15 18.60
C VAL A 16 2.54 7.50 19.04
N THR A 17 2.73 8.53 18.22
CA THR A 17 2.12 9.83 18.43
C THR A 17 1.14 10.13 17.30
N THR A 18 -0.12 10.34 17.66
CA THR A 18 -1.20 10.66 16.72
C THR A 18 -1.42 12.16 16.62
N ILE A 19 -1.59 12.65 15.40
CA ILE A 19 -1.91 14.05 15.12
C ILE A 19 -3.18 14.06 14.29
N GLU A 20 -4.20 14.79 14.77
CA GLU A 20 -5.42 14.99 13.99
C GLU A 20 -5.20 16.07 12.92
N VAL A 21 -5.40 15.68 11.67
CA VAL A 21 -5.40 16.61 10.54
C VAL A 21 -6.77 17.29 10.46
N PRO A 22 -6.84 18.63 10.31
CA PRO A 22 -8.10 19.35 10.19
C PRO A 22 -9.00 18.82 9.06
N GLY A 23 -10.32 18.83 9.30
CA GLY A 23 -11.30 18.24 8.36
C GLY A 23 -11.40 18.95 7.00
N ASP A 24 -10.86 20.16 6.86
CA ASP A 24 -10.79 20.90 5.59
C ASP A 24 -9.72 20.36 4.63
N PHE A 25 -8.83 19.47 5.08
CA PHE A 25 -7.94 18.68 4.22
C PHE A 25 -8.69 17.59 3.43
N LYS A 26 -9.96 17.32 3.76
CA LYS A 26 -10.80 16.40 2.99
C LYS A 26 -11.09 16.97 1.61
N PHE A 27 -10.96 16.13 0.57
CA PHE A 27 -11.38 16.50 -0.78
C PHE A 27 -12.91 16.47 -0.94
N LEU A 28 -13.46 17.47 -1.63
CA LEU A 28 -14.90 17.64 -1.89
C LEU A 28 -15.34 17.10 -3.26
N GLY A 29 -14.39 16.68 -4.10
CA GLY A 29 -14.65 16.20 -5.45
C GLY A 29 -13.37 16.27 -6.28
N ASN A 30 -13.52 16.48 -7.58
CA ASN A 30 -12.37 16.81 -8.43
C ASN A 30 -11.96 18.24 -8.14
N GLU A 31 -10.80 18.45 -7.53
CA GLU A 31 -10.35 19.78 -7.13
C GLU A 31 -8.83 19.88 -7.14
N ILE A 32 -8.35 21.12 -7.17
CA ILE A 32 -6.94 21.47 -6.99
C ILE A 32 -6.88 22.35 -5.74
N ALA A 33 -6.14 21.91 -4.72
CA ALA A 33 -6.11 22.60 -3.44
C ALA A 33 -4.81 22.34 -2.65
N VAL A 34 -4.47 23.26 -1.76
CA VAL A 34 -3.35 23.11 -0.80
C VAL A 34 -3.80 22.20 0.35
N LYS A 35 -3.71 20.88 0.15
CA LYS A 35 -4.22 19.85 1.08
C LYS A 35 -3.23 18.70 1.32
N SER A 36 -1.92 18.93 1.14
CA SER A 36 -0.89 17.95 1.54
C SER A 36 -0.14 18.40 2.79
N VAL A 37 0.32 17.43 3.57
CA VAL A 37 1.07 17.64 4.81
C VAL A 37 2.50 17.14 4.59
N ARG A 38 3.48 17.96 4.99
CA ARG A 38 4.89 17.56 5.02
C ARG A 38 5.31 17.36 6.47
N VAL A 39 5.81 16.16 6.76
CA VAL A 39 6.41 15.83 8.06
C VAL A 39 7.93 15.91 7.94
N THR A 40 8.55 16.64 8.85
CA THR A 40 10.01 16.74 8.99
C THR A 40 10.42 16.26 10.37
N SER A 41 11.52 15.53 10.45
CA SER A 41 12.07 15.02 11.70
C SER A 41 13.59 15.08 11.66
N ASP A 42 14.21 15.25 12.83
CA ASP A 42 15.65 15.18 13.02
C ASP A 42 16.17 13.73 13.02
N ARG A 43 15.28 12.75 13.10
CA ARG A 43 15.57 11.30 13.07
C ARG A 43 14.69 10.57 12.06
N LYS A 44 15.06 9.32 11.75
CA LYS A 44 14.22 8.44 10.93
C LYS A 44 12.96 8.08 11.72
N ILE A 45 11.81 8.27 11.10
CA ILE A 45 10.49 7.94 11.63
C ILE A 45 9.66 7.25 10.54
N PHE A 46 8.65 6.50 10.97
CA PHE A 46 7.59 6.02 10.10
C PHE A 46 6.38 6.93 10.25
N VAL A 47 5.71 7.23 9.14
CA VAL A 47 4.49 8.04 9.14
C VAL A 47 3.40 7.20 8.49
N TYR A 48 2.32 7.00 9.23
CA TYR A 48 1.10 6.38 8.71
C TYR A 48 0.05 7.46 8.55
N ALA A 49 -0.56 7.53 7.38
CA ALA A 49 -1.75 8.34 7.16
C ALA A 49 -2.96 7.42 7.35
N ALA A 50 -3.80 7.74 8.32
CA ALA A 50 -5.03 7.01 8.59
C ALA A 50 -6.22 7.93 8.35
N ASN A 51 -7.22 7.41 7.65
CA ASN A 51 -8.52 8.04 7.54
C ASN A 51 -9.49 7.19 8.36
N ALA A 52 -10.24 7.85 9.24
CA ALA A 52 -11.02 7.20 10.27
C ALA A 52 -12.32 7.96 10.53
N ARG A 53 -13.45 7.26 10.46
CA ARG A 53 -14.75 7.72 10.97
C ARG A 53 -15.53 6.53 11.54
N THR A 54 -16.70 6.79 12.12
CA THR A 54 -17.58 5.72 12.57
C THR A 54 -17.84 4.72 11.43
N TYR A 55 -17.46 3.46 11.62
CA TYR A 55 -17.64 2.34 10.66
C TYR A 55 -16.95 2.51 9.30
N SER A 56 -15.85 3.24 9.25
CA SER A 56 -15.04 3.38 8.04
C SER A 56 -13.64 3.80 8.43
N GLY A 57 -12.62 3.08 7.96
CA GLY A 57 -11.25 3.44 8.20
C GLY A 57 -10.27 2.62 7.38
N ASP A 58 -9.25 3.31 6.88
CA ASP A 58 -8.12 2.70 6.17
C ASP A 58 -6.84 3.45 6.54
N MET A 59 -5.69 2.85 6.26
CA MET A 59 -4.40 3.50 6.46
C MET A 59 -3.38 3.08 5.43
N PHE A 60 -2.41 3.96 5.18
CA PHE A 60 -1.25 3.64 4.36
C PHE A 60 0.04 4.18 4.96
N LEU A 61 1.14 3.55 4.57
CA LEU A 61 2.49 4.01 4.90
C LEU A 61 2.86 5.18 3.99
N ALA A 62 3.20 6.33 4.57
CA ALA A 62 3.70 7.47 3.83
C ALA A 62 5.21 7.36 3.58
N TYR A 63 5.64 7.53 2.32
CA TYR A 63 7.06 7.41 1.97
C TYR A 63 7.82 8.74 2.15
N PRO A 64 9.08 8.69 2.63
CA PRO A 64 9.95 9.86 2.71
C PRO A 64 10.14 10.54 1.34
N THR A 65 10.36 11.86 1.33
CA THR A 65 10.51 12.64 0.10
C THR A 65 11.76 12.29 -0.73
N ASN A 66 12.71 11.54 -0.18
CA ASN A 66 13.86 11.01 -0.94
C ASN A 66 13.60 9.61 -1.53
N LYS A 67 12.40 9.06 -1.33
CA LYS A 67 11.95 7.74 -1.83
C LYS A 67 10.73 7.84 -2.75
N ILE A 68 10.35 9.04 -3.15
CA ILE A 68 9.34 9.28 -4.17
C ILE A 68 10.01 9.43 -5.55
N GLY A 69 9.23 9.73 -6.58
CA GLY A 69 9.70 9.77 -7.96
C GLY A 69 8.76 10.54 -8.87
N GLN A 70 8.94 10.32 -10.17
CA GLN A 70 8.24 11.07 -11.23
C GLN A 70 7.20 10.23 -11.97
N ASN A 71 7.32 8.90 -11.96
CA ASN A 71 6.53 8.00 -12.80
C ASN A 71 5.80 6.98 -11.93
N TYR A 72 4.48 6.92 -12.09
CA TYR A 72 3.59 6.06 -11.32
C TYR A 72 2.54 5.43 -12.23
N ILE A 73 2.05 4.27 -11.82
CA ILE A 73 0.87 3.64 -12.36
C ILE A 73 -0.24 3.71 -11.31
N VAL A 74 -1.40 4.23 -11.67
CA VAL A 74 -2.53 4.36 -10.74
C VAL A 74 -3.12 2.98 -10.45
N ALA A 75 -3.25 2.66 -9.16
CA ALA A 75 -3.83 1.40 -8.71
C ALA A 75 -5.20 1.63 -8.08
N ALA A 76 -6.21 0.96 -8.62
CA ALA A 76 -7.59 0.98 -8.14
C ALA A 76 -8.32 -0.24 -8.69
N ILE A 77 -9.48 -0.59 -8.14
CA ILE A 77 -10.40 -1.54 -8.75
C ILE A 77 -11.47 -0.78 -9.54
N GLU A 78 -11.70 -1.20 -10.78
CA GLU A 78 -12.85 -0.71 -11.55
C GLU A 78 -14.02 -1.65 -11.24
N SER A 79 -15.17 -1.09 -10.87
CA SER A 79 -16.35 -1.92 -10.58
C SER A 79 -17.04 -2.37 -11.85
N ASP A 80 -17.60 -3.58 -11.80
CA ASP A 80 -18.64 -3.97 -12.74
C ASP A 80 -19.85 -3.04 -12.61
N VAL A 81 -20.47 -2.78 -13.76
CA VAL A 81 -21.34 -1.64 -14.17
C VAL A 81 -22.51 -1.23 -13.25
N ASN A 82 -22.77 -1.94 -12.14
CA ASN A 82 -23.97 -1.79 -11.31
C ASN A 82 -23.75 -1.17 -9.92
N VAL A 83 -22.53 -0.67 -9.63
CA VAL A 83 -22.20 -0.03 -8.35
C VAL A 83 -21.65 1.37 -8.57
N HIS A 84 -22.52 2.37 -8.71
CA HIS A 84 -22.15 3.79 -8.91
C HIS A 84 -21.32 4.41 -7.76
N GLU A 85 -21.07 3.66 -6.68
CA GLU A 85 -20.35 4.12 -5.49
C GLU A 85 -18.85 3.80 -5.55
N ASN A 86 -18.45 2.76 -6.29
CA ASN A 86 -17.07 2.29 -6.37
C ASN A 86 -16.31 3.00 -7.49
N VAL A 87 -15.99 4.27 -7.26
CA VAL A 87 -15.25 5.08 -8.24
C VAL A 87 -13.79 5.16 -7.81
N PRO A 88 -12.85 4.81 -8.70
CA PRO A 88 -11.45 5.07 -8.50
C PRO A 88 -11.15 6.54 -8.18
N VAL A 89 -10.10 6.76 -7.41
CA VAL A 89 -9.55 8.08 -7.09
C VAL A 89 -8.04 8.08 -7.21
N VAL A 90 -7.49 9.24 -7.59
CA VAL A 90 -6.07 9.54 -7.52
C VAL A 90 -5.88 10.96 -6.98
N ALA A 91 -4.96 11.11 -6.04
CA ALA A 91 -4.48 12.38 -5.52
C ALA A 91 -2.98 12.51 -5.83
N VAL A 92 -2.58 13.58 -6.49
CA VAL A 92 -1.17 13.86 -6.81
C VAL A 92 -0.74 15.15 -6.15
N ALA A 93 0.22 15.07 -5.24
CA ALA A 93 0.75 16.20 -4.50
C ALA A 93 2.15 16.60 -5.01
N ALA A 94 2.36 17.90 -5.20
CA ALA A 94 3.66 18.45 -5.57
C ALA A 94 4.51 18.78 -4.33
N VAL A 95 5.77 18.31 -4.36
CA VAL A 95 6.76 18.58 -3.30
C VAL A 95 7.55 19.86 -3.56
N ASN A 96 7.58 20.31 -4.81
CA ASN A 96 8.31 21.48 -5.28
C ASN A 96 7.38 22.41 -6.08
N TYR A 97 7.74 23.69 -6.15
CA TYR A 97 7.10 24.66 -7.04
C TYR A 97 7.27 24.28 -8.51
N ASP A 98 6.38 24.77 -9.38
CA ASP A 98 6.43 24.58 -10.84
C ASP A 98 6.58 23.09 -11.25
N THR A 99 5.78 22.22 -10.63
CA THR A 99 5.74 20.79 -10.93
C THR A 99 4.67 20.52 -11.97
N LEU A 100 5.08 20.18 -13.19
CA LEU A 100 4.18 19.80 -14.27
C LEU A 100 3.85 18.32 -14.15
N VAL A 101 2.59 18.01 -13.82
CA VAL A 101 2.03 16.66 -13.75
C VAL A 101 1.24 16.37 -15.03
N THR A 102 1.42 15.17 -15.57
CA THR A 102 0.68 14.67 -16.74
C THR A 102 0.01 13.35 -16.42
N PHE A 103 -1.31 13.29 -16.63
CA PHE A 103 -2.12 12.08 -16.56
C PHE A 103 -2.35 11.55 -17.98
N HIS A 104 -2.08 10.26 -18.20
CA HIS A 104 -2.23 9.58 -19.49
C HIS A 104 -3.36 8.57 -19.40
N PHE A 105 -4.58 9.01 -19.75
CA PHE A 105 -5.77 8.15 -19.76
C PHE A 105 -5.76 7.19 -20.96
N LYS A 106 -6.31 6.00 -20.77
CA LYS A 106 -6.42 4.96 -21.80
C LYS A 106 -7.37 5.36 -22.93
N SER A 107 -8.37 6.18 -22.61
CA SER A 107 -9.39 6.70 -23.52
C SER A 107 -9.64 8.19 -23.24
N SER A 108 -10.40 8.86 -24.11
CA SER A 108 -10.80 10.25 -23.85
C SER A 108 -11.82 10.30 -22.71
N VAL A 109 -11.52 11.06 -21.67
CA VAL A 109 -12.39 11.25 -20.49
C VAL A 109 -12.91 12.69 -20.41
N THR A 110 -13.91 12.92 -19.57
CA THR A 110 -14.33 14.28 -19.20
C THR A 110 -14.36 14.42 -17.67
N ILE A 111 -13.67 15.43 -17.16
CA ILE A 111 -13.49 15.66 -15.72
C ILE A 111 -13.95 17.08 -15.42
N ALA A 112 -15.04 17.22 -14.67
CA ALA A 112 -15.52 18.50 -14.16
C ALA A 112 -14.91 18.75 -12.76
N PHE A 113 -14.29 19.92 -12.59
CA PHE A 113 -13.68 20.37 -11.34
C PHE A 113 -14.64 21.26 -10.54
N THR A 114 -14.44 21.32 -9.22
CA THR A 114 -15.27 22.11 -8.29
C THR A 114 -15.19 23.61 -8.52
N ASN A 115 -14.13 24.10 -9.17
CA ASN A 115 -13.97 25.50 -9.58
C ASN A 115 -14.76 25.85 -10.87
N GLY A 116 -15.47 24.89 -11.47
CA GLY A 116 -16.23 25.06 -12.71
C GLY A 116 -15.45 24.78 -13.99
N GLU A 117 -14.13 24.52 -13.90
CA GLU A 117 -13.34 24.10 -15.05
C GLU A 117 -13.67 22.67 -15.46
N THR A 118 -13.50 22.36 -16.75
CA THR A 118 -13.70 21.02 -17.28
C THR A 118 -12.54 20.66 -18.20
N PHE A 119 -11.97 19.48 -17.98
CA PHE A 119 -11.02 18.86 -18.89
C PHE A 119 -11.74 17.83 -19.76
N SER A 120 -11.44 17.80 -21.06
CA SER A 120 -11.84 16.73 -21.98
C SER A 120 -10.66 16.31 -22.83
N GLY A 121 -10.37 15.01 -22.86
CA GLY A 121 -9.26 14.43 -23.63
C GLY A 121 -8.67 13.21 -22.93
N ASN A 122 -7.59 12.67 -23.50
CA ASN A 122 -6.87 11.53 -22.93
C ASN A 122 -5.53 11.90 -22.27
N VAL A 123 -5.09 13.16 -22.38
CA VAL A 123 -3.88 13.65 -21.71
C VAL A 123 -4.18 14.95 -20.97
N TYR A 124 -4.20 14.89 -19.63
CA TYR A 124 -4.39 16.07 -18.80
C TYR A 124 -3.06 16.55 -18.25
N ARG A 125 -2.76 17.83 -18.41
CA ARG A 125 -1.54 18.48 -17.89
C ARG A 125 -1.93 19.57 -16.92
N ILE A 126 -1.27 19.59 -15.78
CA ILE A 126 -1.49 20.59 -14.73
C ILE A 126 -0.16 20.96 -14.07
N GLU A 127 0.04 22.24 -13.83
CA GLU A 127 1.14 22.74 -13.00
C GLU A 127 0.67 22.85 -11.56
N LEU A 128 1.45 22.31 -10.64
CA LEU A 128 1.20 22.34 -9.21
C LEU A 128 2.41 22.97 -8.50
N ASN A 129 2.11 23.80 -7.52
CA ASN A 129 3.10 24.34 -6.60
C ASN A 129 3.24 23.45 -5.37
N GLN A 130 4.31 23.69 -4.60
CA GLN A 130 4.54 22.97 -3.35
C GLN A 130 3.27 23.01 -2.47
N TYR A 131 2.91 21.84 -1.93
CA TYR A 131 1.72 21.57 -1.13
C TYR A 131 0.39 21.45 -1.88
N GLU A 132 0.32 21.87 -3.15
CA GLU A 132 -0.88 21.70 -3.96
C GLU A 132 -1.07 20.23 -4.35
N VAL A 133 -2.33 19.82 -4.34
CA VAL A 133 -2.79 18.49 -4.70
C VAL A 133 -3.87 18.63 -5.75
N VAL A 134 -3.74 17.89 -6.84
CA VAL A 134 -4.87 17.61 -7.73
C VAL A 134 -5.50 16.29 -7.32
N HIS A 135 -6.79 16.31 -7.04
CA HIS A 135 -7.59 15.12 -6.74
C HIS A 135 -8.55 14.86 -7.89
N ILE A 136 -8.53 13.65 -8.43
CA ILE A 136 -9.38 13.21 -9.54
C ILE A 136 -10.11 11.93 -9.14
N LYS A 137 -11.42 11.93 -9.34
CA LYS A 137 -12.35 10.82 -9.20
C LYS A 137 -12.97 10.54 -10.57
N HIS A 138 -12.67 9.38 -11.15
CA HIS A 138 -13.19 8.99 -12.46
C HIS A 138 -13.14 7.46 -12.62
N PHE A 139 -14.01 6.87 -13.45
CA PHE A 139 -14.08 5.42 -13.64
C PHE A 139 -12.85 4.86 -14.38
N GLU A 140 -12.29 5.63 -15.31
CA GLU A 140 -11.14 5.25 -16.16
C GLU A 140 -9.76 5.60 -15.54
N LEU A 141 -9.56 5.36 -14.24
CA LEU A 141 -8.27 5.66 -13.59
C LEU A 141 -7.37 4.43 -13.39
N SER A 142 -7.89 3.20 -13.40
CA SER A 142 -7.03 2.05 -13.11
C SER A 142 -6.01 1.83 -14.22
N GLY A 143 -4.74 1.75 -13.85
CA GLY A 143 -3.63 1.51 -14.76
C GLY A 143 -3.26 2.71 -15.63
N ILE A 144 -3.80 3.91 -15.39
CA ILE A 144 -3.30 5.10 -16.09
C ILE A 144 -1.90 5.44 -15.59
N MET A 145 -1.10 6.05 -16.46
CA MET A 145 0.23 6.53 -16.10
C MET A 145 0.14 7.97 -15.61
N VAL A 146 0.85 8.27 -14.52
CA VAL A 146 1.05 9.63 -14.01
C VAL A 146 2.55 9.92 -14.06
N THR A 147 2.91 10.96 -14.81
CA THR A 147 4.31 11.37 -15.02
C THR A 147 4.50 12.83 -14.61
N ALA A 148 5.66 13.20 -14.09
CA ALA A 148 5.97 14.58 -13.76
C ALA A 148 7.41 14.99 -14.09
N ASN A 149 7.66 16.29 -14.22
CA ASN A 149 9.01 16.84 -14.41
C ASN A 149 9.84 16.89 -13.10
N LYS A 150 9.20 16.72 -11.93
CA LYS A 150 9.79 16.75 -10.59
C LYS A 150 9.13 15.66 -9.74
N ASP A 151 9.76 15.32 -8.62
CA ASP A 151 9.22 14.31 -7.72
C ASP A 151 7.84 14.71 -7.16
N ILE A 152 6.91 13.77 -7.20
CA ILE A 152 5.51 13.92 -6.74
C ILE A 152 5.17 12.81 -5.74
N VAL A 153 4.11 13.02 -4.97
CA VAL A 153 3.46 11.94 -4.19
C VAL A 153 2.18 11.57 -4.91
N VAL A 154 1.92 10.27 -5.08
CA VAL A 154 0.67 9.78 -5.66
C VAL A 154 0.00 8.86 -4.66
N VAL A 155 -1.26 9.13 -4.35
CA VAL A 155 -2.13 8.26 -3.55
C VAL A 155 -3.29 7.85 -4.44
N SER A 156 -3.65 6.57 -4.47
CA SER A 156 -4.81 6.11 -5.22
C SER A 156 -5.57 5.01 -4.50
N GLY A 157 -6.77 4.74 -5.00
CA GLY A 157 -7.65 3.69 -4.50
C GLY A 157 -9.08 3.96 -4.96
N ASN A 158 -10.05 3.77 -4.08
CA ASN A 158 -11.47 3.83 -4.41
C ASN A 158 -12.28 4.60 -3.38
N THR A 159 -13.29 5.37 -3.80
CA THR A 159 -14.18 6.08 -2.85
C THR A 159 -15.02 5.14 -2.00
N PHE A 160 -15.30 3.94 -2.52
CA PHE A 160 -16.08 2.91 -1.86
C PHE A 160 -15.85 1.56 -2.54
N PHE A 161 -14.87 0.80 -2.08
CA PHE A 161 -14.66 -0.56 -2.54
C PHE A 161 -15.66 -1.50 -1.88
N ARG A 162 -16.39 -2.26 -2.69
CA ARG A 162 -17.18 -3.43 -2.29
C ARG A 162 -17.11 -4.46 -3.41
N ASP A 163 -17.11 -5.74 -3.08
CA ASP A 163 -17.34 -6.76 -4.11
C ASP A 163 -18.84 -6.88 -4.42
N ALA A 164 -19.18 -6.80 -5.70
CA ALA A 164 -20.54 -6.93 -6.20
C ALA A 164 -20.91 -8.38 -6.56
N SER A 165 -19.92 -9.28 -6.70
CA SER A 165 -20.12 -10.65 -7.20
C SER A 165 -20.71 -11.61 -6.15
N TYR A 166 -20.55 -11.30 -4.87
CA TYR A 166 -21.09 -12.10 -3.77
C TYR A 166 -22.40 -11.52 -3.21
N TYR A 167 -23.50 -11.83 -3.90
CA TYR A 167 -24.87 -11.46 -3.51
C TYR A 167 -25.16 -11.85 -2.04
N GLY A 168 -25.16 -10.85 -1.14
CA GLY A 168 -25.65 -11.00 0.23
C GLY A 168 -24.76 -10.43 1.36
N ARG A 169 -23.55 -9.93 1.09
CA ARG A 169 -22.62 -9.44 2.14
C ARG A 169 -22.26 -7.96 1.92
N THR A 170 -23.13 -7.07 2.41
CA THR A 170 -23.23 -5.66 1.98
C THR A 170 -22.49 -4.65 2.87
N THR A 171 -21.16 -4.72 2.98
CA THR A 171 -20.36 -3.63 3.57
C THR A 171 -19.28 -3.22 2.59
N GLY A 172 -18.73 -2.02 2.75
CA GLY A 172 -17.74 -1.47 1.85
C GLY A 172 -17.16 -0.21 2.46
N ASP A 173 -15.97 0.14 2.02
CA ASP A 173 -15.24 1.27 2.57
C ASP A 173 -14.37 1.91 1.50
N HIS A 174 -13.96 3.15 1.72
CA HIS A 174 -12.87 3.72 0.95
C HIS A 174 -11.60 2.91 1.18
N VAL A 175 -10.76 2.83 0.15
CA VAL A 175 -9.41 2.27 0.28
C VAL A 175 -8.43 3.23 -0.38
N ALA A 176 -7.25 3.38 0.20
CA ALA A 176 -6.22 4.27 -0.32
C ALA A 176 -4.81 3.82 0.06
N GLU A 177 -3.90 3.87 -0.91
CA GLU A 177 -2.48 3.57 -0.71
C GLU A 177 -1.61 4.66 -1.34
N GLN A 178 -0.54 5.07 -0.65
CA GLN A 178 0.51 5.87 -1.29
C GLN A 178 1.27 4.96 -2.24
N LEU A 179 1.24 5.30 -3.53
CA LEU A 179 1.85 4.52 -4.58
C LEU A 179 3.37 4.59 -4.54
N VAL A 180 3.98 3.53 -5.04
CA VAL A 180 5.42 3.42 -5.18
C VAL A 180 5.82 3.81 -6.60
N PRO A 181 6.86 4.66 -6.77
CA PRO A 181 7.41 4.98 -8.07
C PRO A 181 7.78 3.74 -8.89
N LEU A 182 7.59 3.81 -10.21
CA LEU A 182 7.90 2.69 -11.11
C LEU A 182 9.35 2.23 -11.06
N LYS A 183 10.30 3.12 -10.74
CA LYS A 183 11.73 2.79 -10.58
C LYS A 183 12.03 1.77 -9.46
N TYR A 184 11.07 1.50 -8.58
CA TYR A 184 11.19 0.51 -7.50
C TYR A 184 10.37 -0.76 -7.73
N MET A 185 9.70 -0.87 -8.89
CA MET A 185 9.04 -2.12 -9.29
C MET A 185 10.10 -3.15 -9.67
N SER A 186 9.69 -4.42 -9.71
CA SER A 186 10.57 -5.52 -10.08
C SER A 186 9.81 -6.61 -10.80
N LYS A 187 10.48 -7.73 -11.05
CA LYS A 187 9.99 -8.84 -11.85
C LYS A 187 9.40 -9.98 -11.03
N LYS A 188 9.69 -10.04 -9.73
CA LYS A 188 9.31 -11.18 -8.89
C LYS A 188 8.63 -10.74 -7.60
N TYR A 189 7.44 -11.29 -7.36
CA TYR A 189 6.60 -11.02 -6.20
C TYR A 189 6.05 -12.32 -5.62
N ILE A 190 5.84 -12.32 -4.30
CA ILE A 190 5.08 -13.35 -3.60
C ILE A 190 3.90 -12.66 -2.92
N VAL A 191 2.71 -13.21 -3.13
CA VAL A 191 1.48 -12.73 -2.50
C VAL A 191 0.89 -13.86 -1.67
N VAL A 192 0.59 -13.56 -0.42
CA VAL A 192 0.10 -14.51 0.59
C VAL A 192 -1.20 -13.99 1.18
N PRO A 193 -2.11 -14.88 1.63
CA PRO A 193 -3.38 -14.46 2.18
C PRO A 193 -3.20 -13.69 3.50
N SER A 194 -4.00 -12.63 3.70
CA SER A 194 -3.98 -11.82 4.93
C SER A 194 -4.53 -12.57 6.14
N SER A 195 -5.40 -13.54 5.91
CA SER A 195 -6.02 -14.38 6.93
C SER A 195 -6.14 -15.81 6.45
N THR A 196 -5.66 -16.76 7.26
CA THR A 196 -5.83 -18.20 7.02
C THR A 196 -7.11 -18.76 7.65
N ASN A 197 -7.78 -17.96 8.48
CA ASN A 197 -8.96 -18.37 9.26
C ASN A 197 -10.23 -17.62 8.83
N ASP A 198 -10.11 -16.73 7.86
CA ASP A 198 -11.27 -16.20 7.16
C ASP A 198 -11.65 -17.23 6.11
N THR A 199 -12.93 -17.61 6.04
CA THR A 199 -13.43 -18.55 5.04
C THR A 199 -14.51 -17.91 4.17
N GLU A 200 -14.77 -16.61 4.37
CA GLU A 200 -15.89 -15.89 3.76
C GLU A 200 -15.43 -14.68 2.93
N SER A 201 -14.29 -14.07 3.25
CA SER A 201 -13.70 -12.97 2.49
C SER A 201 -12.66 -13.47 1.49
N GLY A 202 -12.88 -13.26 0.19
CA GLY A 202 -11.84 -13.51 -0.81
C GLY A 202 -10.79 -12.40 -0.86
N GLU A 203 -9.75 -12.62 -1.67
CA GLU A 203 -8.78 -11.58 -2.01
C GLU A 203 -8.54 -11.55 -3.52
N ILE A 204 -8.37 -10.35 -4.06
CA ILE A 204 -8.04 -10.11 -5.46
C ILE A 204 -6.60 -9.62 -5.53
N VAL A 205 -5.79 -10.27 -6.36
CA VAL A 205 -4.44 -9.82 -6.69
C VAL A 205 -4.48 -9.24 -8.09
N ARG A 206 -4.23 -7.95 -8.22
CA ARG A 206 -4.13 -7.25 -9.49
C ARG A 206 -2.66 -7.04 -9.85
N ILE A 207 -2.29 -7.47 -11.04
CA ILE A 207 -0.98 -7.22 -11.64
C ILE A 207 -1.13 -6.13 -12.70
N TYR A 208 -0.26 -5.13 -12.66
CA TYR A 208 -0.13 -4.15 -13.72
C TYR A 208 1.21 -4.29 -14.46
N SER A 209 1.18 -4.17 -15.78
CA SER A 209 2.39 -4.02 -16.60
C SER A 209 2.92 -2.59 -16.53
N THR A 210 4.23 -2.44 -16.33
CA THR A 210 4.88 -1.12 -16.42
C THR A 210 5.25 -0.75 -17.86
N GLU A 211 5.30 -1.74 -18.75
CA GLU A 211 5.70 -1.64 -20.15
C GLU A 211 4.81 -2.53 -21.04
N SER A 212 4.69 -2.19 -22.32
CA SER A 212 4.01 -3.03 -23.31
C SER A 212 4.68 -4.40 -23.46
N GLU A 213 3.92 -5.40 -23.88
CA GLU A 213 4.38 -6.78 -24.10
C GLU A 213 5.13 -7.35 -22.88
N THR A 214 4.48 -7.28 -21.71
CA THR A 214 4.99 -7.86 -20.46
C THR A 214 4.42 -9.26 -20.28
N ASN A 215 5.29 -10.26 -20.15
CA ASN A 215 4.91 -11.65 -19.91
C ASN A 215 5.01 -11.94 -18.42
N VAL A 216 3.93 -12.49 -17.84
CA VAL A 216 3.82 -12.83 -16.42
C VAL A 216 3.52 -14.31 -16.29
N ILE A 217 4.26 -14.99 -15.44
CA ILE A 217 4.02 -16.37 -15.02
C ILE A 217 3.48 -16.32 -13.59
N ARG A 218 2.33 -16.95 -13.37
CA ARG A 218 1.79 -17.19 -12.03
C ARG A 218 2.00 -18.66 -11.66
N GLU A 219 2.62 -18.89 -10.51
CA GLU A 219 2.63 -20.18 -9.83
C GLU A 219 1.58 -20.13 -8.71
N TYR A 220 0.62 -21.06 -8.73
CA TYR A 220 -0.47 -21.13 -7.77
C TYR A 220 -1.04 -22.55 -7.71
N ASP A 221 -1.16 -23.11 -6.49
CA ASP A 221 -1.74 -24.43 -6.23
C ASP A 221 -1.16 -25.55 -7.12
N GLY A 222 0.17 -25.60 -7.20
CA GLY A 222 0.91 -26.58 -8.02
C GLY A 222 0.83 -26.35 -9.53
N SER A 223 0.08 -25.35 -10.00
CA SER A 223 -0.05 -25.00 -11.41
C SER A 223 0.82 -23.80 -11.77
N THR A 224 1.33 -23.78 -13.00
CA THR A 224 2.06 -22.65 -13.58
C THR A 224 1.30 -22.17 -14.81
N THR A 225 0.92 -20.89 -14.84
CA THR A 225 0.10 -20.33 -15.92
C THR A 225 0.71 -19.04 -16.46
N PRO A 226 0.95 -18.93 -17.79
CA PRO A 226 1.45 -17.71 -18.40
C PRO A 226 0.32 -16.76 -18.80
N TYR A 227 0.63 -15.46 -18.78
CA TYR A 227 -0.23 -14.35 -19.19
C TYR A 227 0.62 -13.31 -19.93
N THR A 228 0.02 -12.60 -20.87
CA THR A 228 0.66 -11.50 -21.60
C THR A 228 -0.18 -10.25 -21.47
N LEU A 229 0.46 -9.15 -21.07
CA LEU A 229 -0.11 -7.81 -20.99
C LEU A 229 0.46 -7.00 -22.15
N HIS A 230 -0.40 -6.52 -23.05
CA HIS A 230 0.02 -5.97 -24.34
C HIS A 230 0.49 -4.52 -24.25
N ASN A 231 -0.12 -3.73 -23.39
CA ASN A 231 0.18 -2.31 -23.21
C ASN A 231 0.72 -2.03 -21.81
N ALA A 232 1.51 -0.97 -21.66
CA ALA A 232 1.79 -0.41 -20.34
C ALA A 232 0.47 0.06 -19.69
N GLY A 233 0.26 -0.25 -18.42
CA GLY A 233 -1.01 0.07 -17.75
C GLY A 233 -2.09 -1.00 -17.89
N ASP A 234 -1.87 -2.04 -18.70
CA ASP A 234 -2.76 -3.20 -18.72
C ASP A 234 -2.71 -3.90 -17.37
N SER A 235 -3.85 -4.48 -16.99
CA SER A 235 -3.99 -5.19 -15.72
C SER A 235 -4.70 -6.52 -15.86
N ILE A 236 -4.36 -7.46 -14.99
CA ILE A 236 -5.04 -8.75 -14.86
C ILE A 236 -5.27 -9.06 -13.38
N ASP A 237 -6.45 -9.61 -13.09
CA ASP A 237 -6.89 -9.97 -11.74
C ASP A 237 -6.84 -11.47 -11.50
N PHE A 238 -6.39 -11.84 -10.31
CA PHE A 238 -6.36 -13.21 -9.84
C PHE A 238 -7.08 -13.33 -8.51
N PHE A 239 -7.96 -14.32 -8.39
CA PHE A 239 -8.50 -14.70 -7.09
C PHE A 239 -7.42 -15.47 -6.30
N LEU A 240 -7.23 -15.06 -5.05
CA LEU A 240 -6.36 -15.75 -4.09
C LEU A 240 -7.26 -16.43 -3.05
N ASN A 241 -7.21 -17.77 -3.02
CA ASN A 241 -7.83 -18.51 -1.94
C ASN A 241 -6.99 -18.36 -0.66
N LEU A 242 -7.66 -18.32 0.49
CA LEU A 242 -7.11 -17.97 1.80
C LEU A 242 -6.17 -19.05 2.38
N SER A 243 -6.01 -20.17 1.67
CA SER A 243 -5.10 -21.27 2.00
C SER A 243 -3.83 -21.33 1.16
N SER A 244 -3.73 -20.52 0.10
CA SER A 244 -2.67 -20.67 -0.92
C SER A 244 -2.04 -19.34 -1.28
N ALA A 245 -0.76 -19.36 -1.60
CA ALA A 245 -0.01 -18.19 -2.05
C ALA A 245 0.18 -18.21 -3.58
N SER A 246 0.41 -17.04 -4.17
CA SER A 246 0.82 -16.91 -5.56
C SER A 246 2.26 -16.39 -5.66
N ILE A 247 3.05 -16.98 -6.54
CA ILE A 247 4.35 -16.44 -6.95
C ILE A 247 4.18 -15.89 -8.37
N PHE A 248 4.57 -14.63 -8.57
CA PHE A 248 4.57 -14.00 -9.89
C PHE A 248 5.99 -13.77 -10.34
N THR A 249 6.31 -14.20 -11.56
CA THR A 249 7.59 -13.94 -12.23
C THR A 249 7.31 -13.34 -13.59
N ALA A 250 7.94 -12.21 -13.91
CA ALA A 250 7.77 -11.51 -15.17
C ALA A 250 9.11 -11.29 -15.90
N ASP A 251 9.05 -10.99 -17.20
CA ASP A 251 10.22 -10.60 -17.99
C ASP A 251 10.56 -9.10 -17.87
N LYS A 252 9.57 -8.28 -17.52
CA LYS A 252 9.66 -6.83 -17.25
C LYS A 252 9.10 -6.50 -15.87
N ASP A 253 9.33 -5.27 -15.42
CA ASP A 253 8.87 -4.85 -14.10
C ASP A 253 7.33 -4.79 -14.05
N ILE A 254 6.75 -5.27 -12.96
CA ILE A 254 5.31 -5.27 -12.72
C ILE A 254 5.00 -4.61 -11.38
N SER A 255 3.79 -4.05 -11.26
CA SER A 255 3.21 -3.62 -9.98
C SER A 255 2.18 -4.64 -9.53
N VAL A 256 2.19 -5.00 -8.25
CA VAL A 256 1.33 -6.06 -7.69
C VAL A 256 0.59 -5.51 -6.49
N VAL A 257 -0.74 -5.51 -6.58
CA VAL A 257 -1.65 -4.93 -5.59
C VAL A 257 -2.61 -6.00 -5.12
N GLN A 258 -2.78 -6.11 -3.81
CA GLN A 258 -3.68 -7.05 -3.17
C GLN A 258 -4.86 -6.28 -2.58
N PHE A 259 -6.07 -6.76 -2.86
CA PHE A 259 -7.31 -6.19 -2.36
C PHE A 259 -8.01 -7.24 -1.51
N GLY A 260 -8.21 -6.95 -0.23
CA GLY A 260 -9.02 -7.79 0.65
C GLY A 260 -10.49 -7.47 0.47
N MET A 261 -11.33 -8.48 0.29
CA MET A 261 -12.75 -8.28 0.06
C MET A 261 -13.51 -8.18 1.39
N SER A 262 -14.54 -7.34 1.40
CA SER A 262 -15.41 -7.13 2.56
C SER A 262 -16.18 -8.39 2.91
N SER A 263 -16.38 -8.64 4.20
CA SER A 263 -17.44 -9.54 4.65
C SER A 263 -18.10 -9.05 5.93
N THR A 264 -19.39 -9.36 6.05
CA THR A 264 -20.22 -8.97 7.19
C THR A 264 -19.69 -9.45 8.54
N GLN A 265 -18.91 -10.54 8.54
CA GLN A 265 -18.30 -11.11 9.73
C GLN A 265 -16.86 -10.64 9.96
N PHE A 266 -16.10 -10.36 8.89
CA PHE A 266 -14.65 -10.17 8.98
C PHE A 266 -14.13 -8.78 8.61
N GLY A 267 -15.03 -7.85 8.29
CA GLY A 267 -14.71 -6.43 8.21
C GLY A 267 -14.79 -5.84 6.81
N ASP A 268 -14.43 -4.56 6.74
CA ASP A 268 -14.41 -3.79 5.51
C ASP A 268 -13.18 -4.12 4.66
N PRO A 269 -13.20 -3.79 3.37
CA PRO A 269 -12.12 -4.19 2.48
C PRO A 269 -10.89 -3.30 2.67
N TYR A 270 -9.75 -3.76 2.15
CA TYR A 270 -8.49 -3.01 2.19
C TYR A 270 -7.78 -3.08 0.83
N MET A 271 -6.83 -2.18 0.63
CA MET A 271 -5.87 -2.21 -0.47
C MET A 271 -4.46 -2.32 0.12
N LEU A 272 -3.60 -3.14 -0.47
CA LEU A 272 -2.23 -3.34 -0.04
C LEU A 272 -1.30 -3.35 -1.26
N LEU A 273 -0.28 -2.50 -1.24
CA LEU A 273 0.81 -2.59 -2.20
C LEU A 273 1.83 -3.63 -1.75
N THR A 274 1.98 -4.71 -2.52
CA THR A 274 2.97 -5.74 -2.22
C THR A 274 4.38 -5.26 -2.54
N THR A 275 5.39 -5.91 -1.96
CA THR A 275 6.80 -5.54 -2.13
C THR A 275 7.55 -6.59 -2.97
N PRO A 276 8.38 -6.16 -3.94
CA PRO A 276 9.17 -7.09 -4.73
C PRO A 276 10.21 -7.82 -3.87
N LEU A 277 10.57 -9.04 -4.26
CA LEU A 277 11.53 -9.88 -3.50
C LEU A 277 12.88 -9.19 -3.29
N ALA A 278 13.34 -8.40 -4.26
CA ALA A 278 14.58 -7.64 -4.16
C ALA A 278 14.61 -6.69 -2.94
N ALA A 279 13.45 -6.20 -2.52
CA ALA A 279 13.28 -5.22 -1.43
C ALA A 279 13.06 -5.84 -0.04
N PHE A 280 13.12 -7.17 0.10
CA PHE A 280 13.04 -7.82 1.41
C PHE A 280 14.22 -7.42 2.30
N MET A 281 14.03 -7.22 3.60
CA MET A 281 15.07 -6.79 4.54
C MET A 281 15.22 -7.77 5.71
N SER A 282 16.31 -7.64 6.46
CA SER A 282 16.53 -8.41 7.68
C SER A 282 15.71 -7.92 8.88
N SER A 283 15.19 -6.69 8.84
CA SER A 283 14.45 -6.10 9.97
C SER A 283 13.48 -5.02 9.55
N TYR A 284 12.36 -4.92 10.27
CA TYR A 284 11.35 -3.89 10.14
C TYR A 284 10.87 -3.43 11.51
N GLU A 285 10.61 -2.14 11.65
CA GLU A 285 9.85 -1.56 12.76
C GLU A 285 8.53 -1.05 12.19
N PHE A 286 7.43 -1.31 12.89
CA PHE A 286 6.09 -0.97 12.43
C PHE A 286 5.17 -0.74 13.64
N SER A 287 3.98 -0.22 13.39
CA SER A 287 2.97 -0.06 14.42
C SER A 287 1.59 -0.41 13.90
N THR A 288 0.73 -0.89 14.78
CA THR A 288 -0.71 -0.93 14.54
C THR A 288 -1.34 0.41 14.96
N PRO A 289 -2.52 0.79 14.42
CA PRO A 289 -3.27 1.91 14.95
C PRO A 289 -3.78 1.59 16.34
N SER A 290 -3.88 2.62 17.18
CA SER A 290 -4.54 2.52 18.47
C SER A 290 -6.05 2.74 18.36
N ASN A 291 -6.84 2.03 19.17
CA ASN A 291 -8.30 2.18 19.36
C ASN A 291 -8.97 3.30 18.55
N TYR A 292 -9.58 2.95 17.42
CA TYR A 292 -10.73 3.71 16.93
C TYR A 292 -11.76 3.67 18.07
N ASN A 293 -12.45 4.76 18.38
CA ASN A 293 -13.35 4.97 19.54
C ASN A 293 -14.56 3.99 19.67
N TYR A 294 -14.47 2.78 19.11
CA TYR A 294 -15.57 1.89 18.80
C TYR A 294 -15.26 0.41 19.15
N GLY A 295 -14.15 0.11 19.84
CA GLY A 295 -13.81 -1.24 20.36
C GLY A 295 -12.56 -1.89 19.76
N SER A 296 -12.11 -3.00 20.37
CA SER A 296 -10.84 -3.68 20.06
C SER A 296 -10.78 -4.22 18.63
N ILE A 297 -9.65 -3.98 17.96
CA ILE A 297 -9.31 -4.54 16.66
C ILE A 297 -8.44 -5.79 16.87
N LEU A 298 -8.67 -6.84 16.09
CA LEU A 298 -7.75 -7.96 16.01
C LEU A 298 -6.64 -7.61 15.02
N HIS A 299 -5.40 -7.55 15.51
CA HIS A 299 -4.22 -7.29 14.69
C HIS A 299 -3.45 -8.58 14.42
N ARG A 300 -2.97 -8.70 13.18
CA ARG A 300 -2.13 -9.81 12.75
C ARG A 300 -0.96 -9.29 11.93
N LEU A 301 0.20 -9.91 12.10
CA LEU A 301 1.35 -9.76 11.24
C LEU A 301 1.39 -10.96 10.28
N VAL A 302 1.43 -10.66 8.98
CA VAL A 302 1.71 -11.65 7.95
C VAL A 302 3.13 -11.41 7.46
N LEU A 303 3.99 -12.42 7.58
CA LEU A 303 5.41 -12.32 7.24
C LEU A 303 5.78 -13.39 6.23
N ILE A 304 6.55 -13.00 5.22
CA ILE A 304 7.20 -13.87 4.25
C ILE A 304 8.70 -13.86 4.56
N ALA A 305 9.33 -15.04 4.58
CA ALA A 305 10.74 -15.22 4.86
C ALA A 305 11.36 -16.20 3.87
N ASN A 306 12.65 -16.03 3.56
CA ASN A 306 13.42 -17.09 2.90
C ASN A 306 13.71 -18.23 3.89
N ASN A 307 13.98 -19.43 3.36
CA ASN A 307 14.17 -20.64 4.17
C ASN A 307 15.16 -20.48 5.34
N ILE A 308 16.28 -19.79 5.13
CA ILE A 308 17.31 -19.63 6.18
C ILE A 308 16.86 -18.76 7.35
N ALA A 309 15.87 -17.87 7.16
CA ALA A 309 15.40 -16.94 8.18
C ALA A 309 14.35 -17.54 9.12
N ILE A 310 13.68 -18.66 8.76
CA ILE A 310 12.51 -19.15 9.50
C ILE A 310 12.82 -19.50 10.96
N GLU A 311 13.97 -20.12 11.23
CA GLU A 311 14.40 -20.51 12.58
C GLU A 311 15.07 -19.35 13.34
N SER A 312 15.34 -18.24 12.68
CA SER A 312 16.10 -17.12 13.23
C SER A 312 15.32 -15.81 13.24
N THR A 313 14.00 -15.88 13.05
CA THR A 313 13.07 -14.74 13.03
C THR A 313 12.49 -14.48 14.41
N PHE A 314 12.51 -13.22 14.84
CA PHE A 314 12.02 -12.72 16.11
C PHE A 314 10.98 -11.63 15.87
N LEU A 315 9.86 -11.72 16.57
CA LEU A 315 8.91 -10.64 16.77
C LEU A 315 9.11 -10.09 18.18
N ASP A 316 9.49 -8.82 18.26
CA ASP A 316 9.95 -8.14 19.46
C ASP A 316 11.09 -8.93 20.12
N THR A 317 10.85 -9.49 21.30
CA THR A 317 11.81 -10.34 22.02
C THR A 317 11.54 -11.84 21.87
N ALA A 318 10.45 -12.22 21.21
CA ALA A 318 10.01 -13.60 21.09
C ALA A 318 10.40 -14.18 19.72
N GLN A 319 11.04 -15.34 19.73
CA GLN A 319 11.31 -16.10 18.51
C GLN A 319 9.99 -16.63 17.94
N LEU A 320 9.81 -16.55 16.62
CA LEU A 320 8.64 -17.12 15.95
C LEU A 320 8.85 -18.62 15.71
N THR A 321 8.28 -19.45 16.58
CA THR A 321 8.41 -20.92 16.52
C THR A 321 7.17 -21.63 15.95
N THR A 322 6.14 -20.89 15.54
CA THR A 322 4.91 -21.45 14.94
C THR A 322 5.20 -22.05 13.56
N GLU A 323 4.36 -22.98 13.10
CA GLU A 323 4.50 -23.59 11.78
C GLU A 323 4.41 -22.55 10.66
N TRP A 324 5.48 -22.50 9.86
CA TRP A 324 5.56 -21.71 8.64
C TRP A 324 4.99 -22.52 7.47
N THR A 325 4.25 -21.87 6.59
CA THR A 325 3.66 -22.50 5.41
C THR A 325 4.57 -22.27 4.20
N PRO A 326 4.97 -23.32 3.46
CA PRO A 326 5.86 -23.19 2.30
C PRO A 326 5.20 -22.52 1.10
N VAL A 327 5.97 -21.72 0.38
CA VAL A 327 5.60 -21.02 -0.87
C VAL A 327 6.83 -20.96 -1.77
N GLY A 328 7.01 -21.98 -2.61
CA GLY A 328 8.23 -22.15 -3.40
C GLY A 328 9.45 -22.31 -2.49
N GLU A 329 10.47 -21.47 -2.67
CA GLU A 329 11.68 -21.43 -1.82
C GLU A 329 11.53 -20.54 -0.56
N TYR A 330 10.35 -19.92 -0.42
CA TYR A 330 10.01 -19.02 0.67
C TYR A 330 8.95 -19.66 1.57
N PHE A 331 8.69 -19.01 2.68
CA PHE A 331 7.75 -19.44 3.68
C PHE A 331 6.97 -18.23 4.17
N PHE A 332 5.71 -18.43 4.56
CA PHE A 332 4.96 -17.40 5.25
C PHE A 332 4.35 -17.88 6.55
N ILE A 333 4.10 -16.93 7.43
CA ILE A 333 3.48 -17.14 8.73
C ILE A 333 2.48 -16.01 8.97
N ASN A 334 1.45 -16.32 9.76
CA ASN A 334 0.44 -15.37 10.17
C ASN A 334 0.28 -15.40 11.70
N VAL A 335 0.73 -14.37 12.39
CA VAL A 335 0.77 -14.32 13.86
C VAL A 335 -0.11 -13.21 14.42
N PRO A 336 -0.86 -13.45 15.52
CA PRO A 336 -1.54 -12.37 16.22
C PRO A 336 -0.52 -11.43 16.88
N ILE A 337 -0.81 -10.13 16.87
CA ILE A 337 0.02 -9.10 17.52
C ILE A 337 -0.87 -8.19 18.37
N SER A 338 -0.26 -7.52 19.36
CA SER A 338 -0.97 -6.53 20.17
C SER A 338 -1.10 -5.19 19.46
N GLU A 339 -1.83 -4.26 20.09
CA GLU A 339 -1.83 -2.86 19.68
C GLU A 339 -0.47 -2.22 20.01
N GLY A 340 0.06 -1.40 19.10
CA GLY A 340 1.23 -0.55 19.35
C GLY A 340 2.42 -0.83 18.43
N ALA A 341 3.59 -0.38 18.87
CA ALA A 341 4.84 -0.50 18.14
C ALA A 341 5.46 -1.89 18.29
N HIS A 342 5.95 -2.43 17.18
CA HIS A 342 6.55 -3.75 17.07
C HIS A 342 7.81 -3.72 16.21
N MET A 343 8.68 -4.70 16.42
CA MET A 343 9.85 -4.94 15.57
C MET A 343 9.88 -6.40 15.14
N VAL A 344 10.09 -6.66 13.86
CA VAL A 344 10.41 -8.01 13.38
C VAL A 344 11.81 -8.01 12.78
N HIS A 345 12.61 -9.02 13.10
CA HIS A 345 13.94 -9.16 12.53
C HIS A 345 14.39 -10.61 12.45
N THR A 346 15.37 -10.87 11.59
CA THR A 346 16.10 -12.13 11.54
C THR A 346 17.55 -11.91 11.94
N SER A 347 18.09 -12.85 12.73
CA SER A 347 19.47 -12.80 13.23
C SER A 347 20.48 -13.50 12.32
N VAL A 348 20.03 -14.17 11.25
CA VAL A 348 20.90 -14.88 10.32
C VAL A 348 21.37 -13.96 9.18
N GLU A 349 22.65 -14.08 8.82
CA GLU A 349 23.17 -13.42 7.63
C GLU A 349 22.47 -13.94 6.36
N GLY A 350 22.09 -13.02 5.46
CA GLY A 350 21.33 -13.36 4.26
C GLY A 350 19.84 -13.61 4.50
N GLY A 351 19.38 -13.56 5.75
CA GLY A 351 17.96 -13.62 6.10
C GLY A 351 17.19 -12.46 5.47
N ALA A 352 16.08 -12.78 4.81
CA ALA A 352 15.28 -11.81 4.06
C ALA A 352 13.81 -11.98 4.41
N LEU A 353 13.20 -10.89 4.89
CA LEU A 353 11.82 -10.81 5.35
C LEU A 353 11.08 -9.74 4.54
N TRP A 354 9.77 -9.89 4.43
CA TRP A 354 8.84 -8.78 4.19
C TRP A 354 7.48 -9.16 4.77
N GLY A 355 6.67 -8.17 5.15
CA GLY A 355 5.34 -8.45 5.63
C GLY A 355 4.42 -7.25 5.62
N PHE A 356 3.21 -7.49 6.10
CA PHE A 356 2.19 -6.48 6.27
C PHE A 356 1.40 -6.79 7.54
N ILE A 357 0.84 -5.74 8.13
CA ILE A 357 -0.17 -5.86 9.17
C ILE A 357 -1.54 -5.93 8.52
N TYR A 358 -2.39 -6.77 9.09
CA TYR A 358 -3.80 -6.85 8.77
C TYR A 358 -4.58 -6.71 10.07
N GLY A 359 -5.50 -5.76 10.10
CA GLY A 359 -6.36 -5.51 11.25
C GLY A 359 -7.82 -5.58 10.88
N ARG A 360 -8.61 -6.23 11.72
CA ARG A 360 -10.05 -6.38 11.46
C ARG A 360 -10.93 -6.33 12.68
N ARG A 361 -12.17 -5.92 12.43
CA ARG A 361 -13.33 -6.09 13.29
C ARG A 361 -14.60 -5.95 12.45
N LYS A 362 -15.77 -6.13 13.05
CA LYS A 362 -17.04 -5.88 12.37
C LYS A 362 -17.09 -4.43 11.84
N LEU A 363 -17.29 -4.26 10.53
CA LEU A 363 -17.37 -2.95 9.85
C LEU A 363 -16.10 -2.08 9.98
N LEU A 364 -14.92 -2.70 10.01
CA LEU A 364 -13.64 -2.03 9.82
C LEU A 364 -12.57 -3.07 9.46
N GLY A 365 -11.80 -2.83 8.42
CA GLY A 365 -10.63 -3.60 8.04
C GLY A 365 -9.54 -2.67 7.54
N TYR A 366 -8.29 -3.03 7.76
CA TYR A 366 -7.16 -2.31 7.16
C TYR A 366 -6.03 -3.29 6.87
N ALA A 367 -5.18 -2.94 5.92
CA ALA A 367 -3.87 -3.57 5.76
C ALA A 367 -2.82 -2.50 5.51
N SER A 368 -1.58 -2.76 5.91
CA SER A 368 -0.46 -1.87 5.59
C SER A 368 0.86 -2.62 5.62
N SER A 369 1.79 -2.28 4.72
CA SER A 369 3.14 -2.84 4.76
C SER A 369 3.85 -2.46 6.06
N ILE A 370 4.63 -3.37 6.66
CA ILE A 370 5.41 -3.12 7.90
C ILE A 370 6.66 -2.23 7.69
N GLY A 371 6.63 -1.38 6.66
CA GLY A 371 7.80 -0.74 6.08
C GLY A 371 8.09 -1.27 4.69
N ARG A 372 8.86 -0.51 3.91
CA ARG A 372 9.23 -0.89 2.54
C ARG A 372 10.63 -0.38 2.21
N PHE A 373 11.51 -1.28 1.79
CA PHE A 373 12.79 -0.86 1.23
C PHE A 373 12.58 -0.46 -0.23
N LEU A 374 12.91 0.78 -0.55
CA LEU A 374 12.79 1.31 -1.90
C LEU A 374 14.20 1.54 -2.46
N CYS A 375 14.66 0.63 -3.32
CA CYS A 375 15.93 0.67 -4.04
C CYS A 375 15.72 0.31 -5.51
N GLU A 376 16.46 0.97 -6.40
CA GLU A 376 16.39 0.71 -7.83
C GLU A 376 17.03 -0.66 -8.14
N THR A 377 16.40 -1.41 -9.04
CA THR A 377 16.88 -2.73 -9.48
C THR A 377 18.34 -2.63 -9.98
N GLY A 378 19.25 -3.42 -9.39
CA GLY A 378 20.69 -3.40 -9.72
C GLY A 378 21.54 -2.44 -8.88
N ASN A 379 20.93 -1.55 -8.10
CA ASN A 379 21.61 -0.59 -7.21
C ASN A 379 21.21 -0.74 -5.73
N CYS A 380 20.61 -1.87 -5.36
CA CYS A 380 20.33 -2.18 -3.96
C CYS A 380 21.65 -2.55 -3.24
N PRO A 381 22.09 -1.80 -2.21
CA PRO A 381 23.30 -2.15 -1.46
C PRO A 381 23.16 -3.55 -0.84
N VAL A 382 24.28 -4.27 -0.74
CA VAL A 382 24.33 -5.60 -0.12
C VAL A 382 23.76 -5.51 1.31
N LYS A 383 22.78 -6.39 1.59
CA LYS A 383 21.94 -6.37 2.79
C LYS A 383 22.73 -6.76 4.04
N TYR A 384 23.40 -5.78 4.64
CA TYR A 384 23.98 -5.89 5.98
C TYR A 384 23.44 -4.78 6.87
N LEU A 385 22.18 -4.87 7.27
CA LEU A 385 21.72 -4.13 8.43
C LEU A 385 21.71 -5.10 9.63
N ILE A 386 22.81 -5.10 10.38
CA ILE A 386 22.86 -5.66 11.73
C ILE A 386 22.28 -4.56 12.64
N ALA A 387 21.00 -4.69 13.00
CA ALA A 387 20.39 -3.78 13.96
C ALA A 387 20.87 -4.15 15.38
N PHE A 388 21.74 -3.32 15.97
CA PHE A 388 22.09 -3.42 17.38
C PHE A 388 20.94 -2.82 18.21
N ASN A 389 20.31 -3.65 19.04
CA ASN A 389 19.35 -3.16 20.03
C ASN A 389 20.15 -2.55 21.19
N PHE A 390 20.37 -1.24 21.18
CA PHE A 390 20.92 -0.56 22.35
C PHE A 390 19.87 -0.61 23.47
N ARG A 391 20.12 -1.44 24.49
CA ARG A 391 19.54 -1.21 25.82
C ARG A 391 20.21 0.06 26.36
N GLU A 392 19.43 1.06 26.75
CA GLU A 392 19.93 2.06 27.69
C GLU A 392 20.28 1.31 28.99
N GLU A 393 21.57 1.08 29.20
CA GLU A 393 22.05 0.90 30.57
C GLU A 393 21.86 2.23 31.27
N LYS A 394 20.94 2.25 32.25
CA LYS A 394 20.88 3.33 33.24
C LYS A 394 22.27 3.49 33.84
N MET A 395 22.97 4.56 33.49
CA MET A 395 24.07 5.04 34.32
C MET A 395 23.46 5.62 35.60
N ASN A 396 23.78 4.97 36.72
CA ASN A 396 23.42 5.39 38.08
C ASN A 396 23.95 6.78 38.42
#